data_AF-A0A9P5JPH4-F1
#
_entry.id   AF-A0A9P5JPH4-F1
#
_cell.length_a   1.000
_cell.length_b   1.000
_cell.length_c   1.000
_cell.angle_alpha   90.00
_cell.angle_beta   90.00
_cell.angle_gamma   90.00
#
_symmetry.space_group_name_H-M   'P 1'
#
loop_
_entity.id
_entity.type
_entity.pdbx_description
1 polymer ?
#
loop_
_entity_poly.entity_id
_entity_poly.type
_entity_poly.pdbx_seq_one_letter_code
_entity_poly.pdbx_strand_id
1 'polypeptide(L)'
;MLALPFEHWTPLGDKNMLSEFCVKCWHNPVPPDSVMIFNSSEKRAKYPDRLLVRECYRDLIRFIETDIAQEADPFRGVVVTGQPGIGKTFFGWYCIRYQCAQGRPVLYHRAKKNFLFYDSHVYEPKVSATEEDLQTDIIEILRPELPLWCIIDMLAVEEQPSGFALDASWYPIQTTAPNPAWYWWGTVCQRFTFFPLHCYRLTVIGIF
;
A
#
# COMPACT_ATOMS: atom_id res chain seq x y z
N MET A 1 9.76 -22.31 -19.16
CA MET A 1 9.54 -22.10 -17.72
C MET A 1 10.51 -21.00 -17.31
N LEU A 2 10.07 -19.75 -17.31
CA LEU A 2 10.92 -18.65 -16.85
C LEU A 2 11.07 -18.81 -15.33
N ALA A 3 12.30 -18.79 -14.83
CA ALA A 3 12.56 -18.77 -13.40
C ALA A 3 11.80 -17.59 -12.80
N LEU A 4 11.13 -17.80 -11.67
CA LEU A 4 10.52 -16.71 -10.93
C LEU A 4 11.64 -15.72 -10.57
N PRO A 5 11.47 -14.41 -10.81
CA PRO A 5 12.54 -13.46 -10.56
C PRO A 5 12.90 -13.39 -9.07
N PHE A 6 11.96 -13.75 -8.18
CA PHE A 6 12.09 -13.69 -6.73
C PHE A 6 12.51 -15.04 -6.13
N GLU A 7 13.73 -15.13 -5.58
CA GLU A 7 14.23 -16.34 -4.92
C GLU A 7 13.52 -16.58 -3.58
N HIS A 8 13.21 -15.52 -2.84
CA HIS A 8 12.68 -15.57 -1.48
C HIS A 8 11.17 -15.38 -1.41
N TRP A 9 10.52 -15.27 -2.56
CA TRP A 9 9.07 -15.12 -2.65
C TRP A 9 8.42 -16.31 -3.36
N THR A 10 7.17 -16.59 -2.99
CA THR A 10 6.37 -17.66 -3.60
C THR A 10 5.09 -17.04 -4.17
N PRO A 11 4.73 -17.34 -5.43
CA PRO A 11 3.47 -16.86 -6.00
C PRO A 11 2.31 -17.42 -5.19
N LEU A 12 1.41 -16.53 -4.83
CA LEU A 12 0.18 -16.83 -4.15
C LEU A 12 -0.76 -17.47 -5.18
N GLY A 13 -1.12 -18.74 -4.99
CA GLY A 13 -1.87 -19.51 -5.98
C GLY A 13 -3.18 -18.85 -6.43
N ASP A 14 -3.63 -19.17 -7.65
CA ASP A 14 -4.74 -18.48 -8.36
C ASP A 14 -6.09 -18.47 -7.63
N LYS A 15 -6.28 -19.37 -6.65
CA LYS A 15 -7.49 -19.44 -5.82
C LYS A 15 -7.44 -18.52 -4.59
N ASN A 16 -6.38 -17.74 -4.44
CA ASN A 16 -6.28 -16.76 -3.37
C ASN A 16 -6.99 -15.46 -3.79
N MET A 17 -7.80 -14.90 -2.88
CA MET A 17 -8.53 -13.66 -3.10
C MET A 17 -7.61 -12.48 -3.48
N LEU A 18 -6.37 -12.41 -2.98
CA LEU A 18 -5.42 -11.37 -3.37
C LEU A 18 -4.93 -11.57 -4.81
N SER A 19 -4.72 -12.82 -5.24
CA SER A 19 -4.36 -13.14 -6.62
C SER A 19 -5.48 -12.78 -7.58
N GLU A 20 -6.74 -13.13 -7.23
CA GLU A 20 -7.91 -12.66 -7.98
C GLU A 20 -8.02 -11.13 -8.01
N PHE A 21 -7.70 -10.48 -6.89
CA PHE A 21 -7.65 -9.02 -6.79
C PHE A 21 -6.62 -8.46 -7.79
N CYS A 22 -5.38 -8.93 -7.74
CA CYS A 22 -4.28 -8.48 -8.58
C CYS A 22 -4.58 -8.61 -10.07
N VAL A 23 -5.03 -9.79 -10.52
CA VAL A 23 -5.34 -10.06 -11.94
C VAL A 23 -6.36 -9.05 -12.49
N LYS A 24 -7.43 -8.78 -11.74
CA LYS A 24 -8.44 -7.81 -12.20
C LYS A 24 -7.97 -6.36 -12.05
N CYS A 25 -7.01 -6.05 -11.19
CA CYS A 25 -6.44 -4.71 -11.05
C CYS A 25 -5.47 -4.39 -12.19
N TRP A 26 -4.65 -5.35 -12.60
CA TRP A 26 -3.61 -5.15 -13.61
C TRP A 26 -4.18 -4.99 -15.04
N HIS A 27 -5.26 -5.71 -15.34
CA HIS A 27 -5.84 -5.71 -16.69
C HIS A 27 -6.99 -4.72 -16.89
N ASN A 28 -7.48 -4.05 -15.83
CA ASN A 28 -8.58 -3.11 -15.93
C ASN A 28 -8.15 -1.72 -15.45
N PRO A 29 -8.09 -0.70 -16.33
CA PRO A 29 -7.86 0.67 -15.89
C PRO A 29 -8.93 1.06 -14.88
N VAL A 30 -8.57 1.85 -13.86
CA VAL A 30 -9.54 2.33 -12.86
C VAL A 30 -10.46 3.36 -13.53
N PRO A 31 -11.75 3.07 -13.77
CA PRO A 31 -12.63 4.10 -14.29
C PRO A 31 -12.75 5.25 -13.27
N PRO A 32 -12.80 6.51 -13.72
CA PRO A 32 -12.82 7.69 -12.84
C PRO A 32 -13.94 7.67 -11.79
N ASP A 33 -15.05 6.98 -12.07
CA ASP A 33 -16.26 6.94 -11.23
C ASP A 33 -16.52 5.54 -10.61
N SER A 34 -15.55 4.63 -10.68
CA SER A 34 -15.83 3.22 -10.46
C SER A 34 -16.09 2.82 -9.00
N VAL A 35 -17.15 2.02 -8.85
CA VAL A 35 -17.28 0.98 -7.84
C VAL A 35 -16.50 -0.23 -8.35
N MET A 36 -15.51 -0.69 -7.60
CA MET A 36 -14.82 -1.95 -7.92
C MET A 36 -15.73 -3.15 -7.63
N ILE A 37 -15.83 -4.12 -8.55
CA ILE A 37 -16.64 -5.34 -8.37
C ILE A 37 -15.74 -6.58 -8.40
N PHE A 38 -15.77 -7.37 -7.33
CA PHE A 38 -15.14 -8.69 -7.27
C PHE A 38 -16.16 -9.69 -6.70
N ASN A 39 -16.39 -10.78 -7.43
CA ASN A 39 -17.35 -11.81 -7.03
C ASN A 39 -16.61 -12.87 -6.21
N SER A 40 -16.87 -12.97 -4.90
CA SER A 40 -16.44 -14.08 -4.06
C SER A 40 -17.69 -14.73 -3.46
N SER A 41 -18.04 -15.91 -3.96
CA SER A 41 -19.26 -16.63 -3.59
C SER A 41 -19.24 -17.26 -2.19
N GLU A 42 -18.36 -16.83 -1.28
CA GLU A 42 -18.18 -17.49 0.03
C GLU A 42 -18.58 -16.58 1.21
N LYS A 43 -19.52 -17.10 2.02
CA LYS A 43 -20.31 -16.43 3.07
C LYS A 43 -19.54 -15.87 4.29
N ARG A 44 -18.25 -15.52 4.17
CA ARG A 44 -17.43 -14.90 5.23
C ARG A 44 -16.26 -14.10 4.63
N ALA A 45 -16.52 -13.19 3.70
CA ALA A 45 -15.46 -12.41 3.09
C ALA A 45 -14.78 -11.49 4.13
N LYS A 46 -13.50 -11.75 4.40
CA LYS A 46 -12.61 -10.95 5.28
C LYS A 46 -12.21 -9.60 4.64
N TYR A 47 -12.62 -9.39 3.38
CA TYR A 47 -12.30 -8.23 2.54
C TYR A 47 -13.54 -7.86 1.71
N PRO A 48 -13.76 -6.58 1.38
CA PRO A 48 -14.98 -6.14 0.72
C PRO A 48 -15.04 -6.53 -0.76
N ASP A 49 -16.17 -7.12 -1.18
CA ASP A 49 -16.48 -7.41 -2.60
C ASP A 49 -16.68 -6.14 -3.45
N ARG A 50 -16.90 -5.00 -2.77
CA ARG A 50 -17.10 -3.67 -3.35
C ARG A 50 -16.35 -2.63 -2.56
N LEU A 51 -15.50 -1.85 -3.24
CA LEU A 51 -14.87 -0.68 -2.64
C LEU A 51 -15.64 0.58 -3.05
N LEU A 52 -16.19 1.29 -2.06
CA LEU A 52 -16.70 2.64 -2.27
C LEU A 52 -15.52 3.60 -2.37
N VAL A 53 -15.22 4.09 -3.58
CA VAL A 53 -14.18 5.09 -3.80
C VAL A 53 -14.74 6.47 -3.44
N ARG A 54 -14.27 7.00 -2.31
CA ARG A 54 -14.61 8.34 -1.85
C ARG A 54 -13.82 9.38 -2.64
N GLU A 55 -14.39 10.57 -2.82
CA GLU A 55 -13.71 11.69 -3.49
C GLU A 55 -12.36 12.00 -2.84
N CYS A 56 -12.31 12.00 -1.51
CA CYS A 56 -11.07 12.22 -0.76
C CYS A 56 -9.96 11.18 -1.02
N TYR A 57 -10.27 9.99 -1.55
CA TYR A 57 -9.25 9.02 -1.97
C TYR A 57 -8.60 9.46 -3.28
N ARG A 58 -9.39 9.99 -4.22
CA ARG A 58 -8.91 10.52 -5.50
C ARG A 58 -8.03 11.74 -5.26
N ASP A 59 -8.49 12.66 -4.43
CA ASP A 59 -7.74 13.88 -4.11
C ASP A 59 -6.39 13.55 -3.46
N LEU A 60 -6.38 12.60 -2.51
CA LEU A 60 -5.17 12.21 -1.84
C LEU A 60 -4.18 11.49 -2.77
N ILE A 61 -4.63 10.60 -3.66
CA ILE A 61 -3.73 9.97 -4.65
C ILE A 61 -3.17 11.01 -5.63
N ARG A 62 -4.00 11.92 -6.15
CA ARG A 62 -3.53 13.00 -7.04
C ARG A 62 -2.47 13.86 -6.36
N PHE A 63 -2.70 14.18 -5.09
CA PHE A 63 -1.74 14.91 -4.28
C PHE A 63 -0.42 14.14 -4.19
N ILE A 64 -0.46 12.85 -3.80
CA ILE A 64 0.72 12.00 -3.65
C ILE A 64 1.51 11.88 -4.97
N GLU A 65 0.85 11.63 -6.09
CA GLU A 65 1.51 11.54 -7.40
C GLU A 65 2.18 12.86 -7.80
N THR A 66 1.53 14.00 -7.49
CA THR A 66 2.09 15.33 -7.77
C THR A 66 3.29 15.62 -6.90
N ASP A 67 3.23 15.25 -5.61
CA ASP A 67 4.30 15.40 -4.62
C ASP A 67 5.55 14.63 -5.04
N ILE A 68 5.39 13.36 -5.45
CA ILE A 68 6.47 12.52 -5.98
C ILE A 68 7.06 13.11 -7.27
N ALA A 69 6.22 13.51 -8.22
CA ALA A 69 6.66 13.99 -9.53
C ALA A 69 7.42 15.32 -9.47
N GLN A 70 7.23 16.11 -8.40
CA GLN A 70 7.90 17.39 -8.24
C GLN A 70 9.29 17.27 -7.59
N GLU A 71 9.71 16.08 -7.12
CA GLU A 71 10.97 15.82 -6.38
C GLU A 71 11.24 16.82 -5.24
N ALA A 72 10.24 17.60 -4.86
CA ALA A 72 10.42 18.83 -4.11
C ALA A 72 10.44 18.60 -2.59
N ASP A 73 10.03 17.42 -2.15
CA ASP A 73 9.85 17.12 -0.74
C ASP A 73 10.90 16.10 -0.24
N PRO A 74 11.77 16.46 0.72
CA PRO A 74 12.59 15.48 1.43
C PRO A 74 11.75 14.45 2.21
N PHE A 75 10.45 14.69 2.36
CA PHE A 75 9.52 13.83 3.07
C PHE A 75 9.01 12.66 2.21
N ARG A 76 9.71 11.52 2.25
CA ARG A 76 9.38 10.33 1.46
C ARG A 76 8.28 9.51 2.11
N GLY A 77 7.03 9.98 1.95
CA GLY A 77 5.81 9.19 2.17
C GLY A 77 4.69 9.88 2.96
N VAL A 78 3.60 9.16 3.15
CA VAL A 78 2.35 9.67 3.72
C VAL A 78 1.84 8.80 4.87
N VAL A 79 1.43 9.45 5.96
CA VAL A 79 0.62 8.84 7.03
C VAL A 79 -0.83 9.31 6.92
N VAL A 80 -1.74 8.36 6.71
CA VAL A 80 -3.19 8.55 6.71
C VAL A 80 -3.77 8.07 8.04
N THR A 81 -4.26 9.01 8.83
CA THR A 81 -4.88 8.79 10.14
C THR A 81 -6.34 9.23 10.17
N GLY A 82 -7.04 8.95 11.27
CA GLY A 82 -8.45 9.30 11.47
C GLY A 82 -9.18 8.24 12.29
N GLN A 83 -10.43 8.52 12.65
CA GLN A 83 -11.21 7.66 13.54
C GLN A 83 -11.31 6.20 13.03
N PRO A 84 -11.39 5.19 13.92
CA PRO A 84 -11.70 3.82 13.53
C PRO A 84 -12.96 3.76 12.63
N GLY A 85 -12.95 2.89 11.62
CA GLY A 85 -14.09 2.75 10.70
C GLY A 85 -14.23 3.82 9.62
N ILE A 86 -13.41 4.88 9.60
CA ILE A 86 -13.51 5.97 8.62
C ILE A 86 -13.08 5.60 7.19
N GLY A 87 -12.60 4.36 6.98
CA GLY A 87 -12.22 3.84 5.67
C GLY A 87 -10.76 4.04 5.27
N LYS A 88 -9.82 4.06 6.22
CA LYS A 88 -8.38 4.14 5.90
C LYS A 88 -7.85 2.88 5.22
N THR A 89 -8.20 1.69 5.75
CA THR A 89 -7.86 0.41 5.11
C THR A 89 -8.42 0.34 3.67
N PHE A 90 -9.63 0.85 3.43
CA PHE A 90 -10.22 0.94 2.10
C PHE A 90 -9.43 1.87 1.16
N PHE A 91 -8.88 2.97 1.68
CA PHE A 91 -7.94 3.79 0.93
C PHE A 91 -6.66 3.03 0.58
N GLY A 92 -6.10 2.22 1.48
CA GLY A 92 -4.98 1.33 1.16
C GLY A 92 -5.27 0.40 -0.02
N TRP A 93 -6.44 -0.25 -0.03
CA TRP A 93 -6.89 -1.08 -1.18
C TRP A 93 -7.06 -0.27 -2.47
N TYR A 94 -7.56 0.95 -2.37
CA TYR A 94 -7.65 1.86 -3.51
C TYR A 94 -6.26 2.17 -4.09
N CYS A 95 -5.27 2.45 -3.23
CA CYS A 95 -3.88 2.69 -3.65
C CYS A 95 -3.29 1.47 -4.37
N ILE A 96 -3.43 0.26 -3.81
CA ILE A 96 -2.92 -0.97 -4.45
C ILE A 96 -3.52 -1.11 -5.84
N ARG A 97 -4.85 -0.98 -5.97
CA ARG A 97 -5.53 -1.08 -7.27
C ARG A 97 -5.02 -0.04 -8.26
N TYR A 98 -4.93 1.22 -7.81
CA TYR A 98 -4.50 2.34 -8.64
C TYR A 98 -3.09 2.09 -9.19
N GLN A 99 -2.13 1.74 -8.33
CA GLN A 99 -0.74 1.51 -8.75
C GLN A 99 -0.58 0.26 -9.62
N CYS A 100 -1.26 -0.85 -9.28
CA CYS A 100 -1.26 -2.06 -10.12
C CYS A 100 -1.81 -1.77 -11.52
N ALA A 101 -2.88 -0.96 -11.64
CA ALA A 101 -3.44 -0.56 -12.93
C ALA A 101 -2.50 0.34 -13.75
N GLN A 102 -1.51 0.98 -13.11
CA GLN A 102 -0.42 1.69 -13.78
C GLN A 102 0.79 0.78 -14.09
N GLY A 103 0.71 -0.52 -13.80
CA GLY A 103 1.81 -1.47 -13.97
C GLY A 103 2.94 -1.33 -12.95
N ARG A 104 2.71 -0.64 -11.83
CA ARG A 104 3.73 -0.37 -10.81
C ARG A 104 3.72 -1.45 -9.71
N PRO A 105 4.90 -1.85 -9.20
CA PRO A 105 4.99 -2.77 -8.08
C PRO A 105 4.42 -2.16 -6.79
N VAL A 106 3.75 -2.99 -5.98
CA VAL A 106 3.22 -2.58 -4.68
C VAL A 106 3.56 -3.61 -3.61
N LEU A 107 4.22 -3.19 -2.55
CA LEU A 107 4.41 -3.98 -1.35
C LEU A 107 3.30 -3.64 -0.35
N TYR A 108 2.51 -4.63 0.04
CA TYR A 108 1.43 -4.48 1.02
C TYR A 108 1.79 -5.18 2.33
N HIS A 109 1.84 -4.40 3.40
CA HIS A 109 2.02 -4.90 4.76
C HIS A 109 0.71 -4.85 5.54
N ARG A 110 0.31 -5.97 6.12
CA ARG A 110 -0.83 -6.05 7.04
C ARG A 110 -0.72 -7.28 7.93
N ALA A 111 -1.05 -7.16 9.23
CA ALA A 111 -1.16 -8.31 10.11
C ALA A 111 0.13 -9.14 10.17
N LYS A 112 1.27 -8.44 10.24
CA LYS A 112 2.63 -9.03 10.22
C LYS A 112 2.92 -9.88 8.97
N LYS A 113 2.21 -9.64 7.88
CA LYS A 113 2.42 -10.30 6.59
C LYS A 113 2.75 -9.28 5.51
N ASN A 114 3.65 -9.68 4.62
CA ASN A 114 4.02 -8.93 3.43
C ASN A 114 3.44 -9.63 2.20
N PHE A 115 2.93 -8.84 1.27
CA PHE A 115 2.46 -9.30 -0.03
C PHE A 115 3.03 -8.38 -1.10
N LEU A 116 3.71 -8.94 -2.10
CA LEU A 116 4.23 -8.18 -3.23
C LEU A 116 3.31 -8.35 -4.43
N PHE A 117 2.72 -7.27 -4.89
CA PHE A 117 1.96 -7.20 -6.14
C PHE A 117 2.92 -6.78 -7.25
N TYR A 118 3.18 -7.68 -8.19
CA TYR A 118 4.09 -7.44 -9.29
C TYR A 118 3.73 -8.29 -10.49
N ASP A 119 3.79 -7.70 -11.69
CA ASP A 119 3.57 -8.39 -12.97
C ASP A 119 2.31 -9.27 -13.00
N SER A 120 1.16 -8.70 -12.58
CA SER A 120 -0.14 -9.39 -12.49
C SER A 120 -0.21 -10.56 -11.50
N HIS A 121 0.81 -10.77 -10.67
CA HIS A 121 0.86 -11.80 -9.65
C HIS A 121 0.91 -11.18 -8.25
N VAL A 122 0.58 -11.99 -7.25
CA VAL A 122 0.83 -11.68 -5.85
C VAL A 122 1.82 -12.69 -5.33
N TYR A 123 2.80 -12.23 -4.58
CA TYR A 123 3.80 -13.07 -3.95
C TYR A 123 3.75 -12.92 -2.44
N GLU A 124 4.03 -14.01 -1.71
CA GLU A 124 4.27 -13.99 -0.27
C GLU A 124 5.70 -14.43 0.04
N PRO A 125 6.33 -13.90 1.10
CA PRO A 125 7.64 -14.37 1.55
C PRO A 125 7.64 -15.87 1.85
N LYS A 126 8.72 -16.55 1.50
CA LYS A 126 9.00 -17.91 2.00
C LYS A 126 9.17 -17.86 3.52
N VAL A 127 8.76 -18.92 4.20
CA VAL A 127 8.85 -19.02 5.67
C VAL A 127 10.28 -18.87 6.19
N SER A 128 11.27 -19.27 5.39
CA SER A 128 12.69 -19.17 5.73
C SER A 128 13.34 -17.83 5.35
N ALA A 129 12.65 -16.96 4.63
CA ALA A 129 13.22 -15.70 4.16
C ALA A 129 13.38 -14.72 5.33
N THR A 130 14.56 -14.15 5.46
CA THR A 130 14.82 -13.01 6.32
C THR A 130 14.37 -11.73 5.63
N GLU A 131 14.29 -10.64 6.39
CA GLU A 131 13.91 -9.34 5.83
C GLU A 131 14.96 -8.77 4.86
N GLU A 132 16.23 -9.02 5.13
CA GLU A 132 17.35 -8.65 4.25
C GLU A 132 17.26 -9.39 2.91
N ASP A 133 16.87 -10.67 2.94
CA ASP A 133 16.62 -11.45 1.72
C ASP A 133 15.49 -10.83 0.88
N LEU A 134 14.38 -10.43 1.52
CA LEU A 134 13.25 -9.82 0.84
C LEU A 134 13.61 -8.46 0.22
N GLN A 135 14.38 -7.65 0.92
CA GLN A 135 14.87 -6.36 0.41
C GLN A 135 15.80 -6.54 -0.78
N THR A 136 16.72 -7.51 -0.69
CA THR A 136 17.68 -7.80 -1.75
C THR A 136 16.95 -8.20 -3.03
N ASP A 137 16.02 -9.16 -2.95
CA ASP A 137 15.19 -9.56 -4.09
C ASP A 137 14.46 -8.36 -4.71
N ILE A 138 13.81 -7.53 -3.89
CA ILE A 138 13.07 -6.35 -4.35
C ILE A 138 13.99 -5.36 -5.09
N ILE A 139 15.16 -5.05 -4.53
CA ILE A 139 16.11 -4.08 -5.10
C ILE A 139 16.68 -4.59 -6.43
N GLU A 140 17.06 -5.87 -6.47
CA GLU A 140 17.65 -6.48 -7.67
C GLU A 140 16.64 -6.57 -8.82
N ILE A 141 15.37 -6.88 -8.52
CA ILE A 141 14.35 -7.18 -9.53
C ILE A 141 13.62 -5.93 -10.00
N LEU A 142 13.21 -5.06 -9.07
CA LEU A 142 12.39 -3.88 -9.41
C LEU A 142 13.23 -2.74 -9.98
N ARG A 143 14.56 -2.78 -9.77
CA ARG A 143 15.55 -1.76 -10.18
C ARG A 143 15.27 -0.38 -9.57
N PRO A 144 16.27 0.52 -9.50
CA PRO A 144 16.09 1.86 -8.94
C PRO A 144 15.23 2.82 -9.79
N GLU A 145 14.76 2.40 -10.97
CA GLU A 145 14.04 3.27 -11.91
C GLU A 145 12.57 3.49 -11.53
N LEU A 146 11.98 2.60 -10.74
CA LEU A 146 10.58 2.69 -10.30
C LEU A 146 10.51 2.80 -8.79
N PRO A 147 9.77 3.78 -8.24
CA PRO A 147 9.53 3.82 -6.81
C PRO A 147 8.69 2.61 -6.39
N LEU A 148 9.11 1.91 -5.35
CA LEU A 148 8.31 0.87 -4.74
C LEU A 148 7.24 1.50 -3.85
N TRP A 149 5.97 1.24 -4.16
CA TRP A 149 4.85 1.71 -3.34
C TRP A 149 4.64 0.78 -2.16
N CYS A 150 4.84 1.28 -0.94
CA CYS A 150 4.74 0.48 0.28
C CYS A 150 3.46 0.85 1.05
N ILE A 151 2.40 0.06 0.93
CA ILE A 151 1.14 0.26 1.64
C ILE A 151 1.19 -0.45 2.99
N ILE A 152 1.17 0.30 4.09
CA ILE A 152 1.32 -0.22 5.46
C ILE A 152 0.00 -0.04 6.21
N ASP A 153 -0.79 -1.11 6.32
CA ASP A 153 -2.09 -1.12 7.01
C ASP A 153 -1.93 -1.53 8.47
N MET A 154 -1.61 -0.55 9.31
CA MET A 154 -1.38 -0.73 10.75
C MET A 154 -2.70 -0.99 11.49
N LEU A 155 -2.85 -2.20 12.02
CA LEU A 155 -3.92 -2.49 12.97
C LEU A 155 -3.53 -1.99 14.38
N ALA A 156 -4.54 -1.71 15.21
CA ALA A 156 -4.35 -0.98 16.47
C ALA A 156 -3.48 -1.69 17.53
N VAL A 157 -3.05 -2.92 17.27
CA VAL A 157 -2.29 -3.77 18.21
C VAL A 157 -0.99 -4.25 17.56
N GLU A 158 -0.66 -3.76 16.36
CA GLU A 158 0.55 -4.17 15.67
C GLU A 158 1.75 -3.34 16.11
N GLU A 159 2.84 -4.04 16.42
CA GLU A 159 4.16 -3.45 16.51
C GLU A 159 4.50 -2.82 15.17
N GLN A 160 5.30 -1.75 15.20
CA GLN A 160 5.81 -1.12 14.00
C GLN A 160 6.54 -2.19 13.17
N PRO A 161 6.35 -2.21 11.85
CA PRO A 161 7.04 -3.20 11.04
C PRO A 161 8.53 -2.87 11.08
N SER A 162 9.28 -3.64 11.87
CA SER A 162 10.73 -3.58 11.94
C SER A 162 11.25 -4.02 10.58
N GLY A 163 12.01 -3.13 9.93
CA GLY A 163 12.82 -3.38 8.73
C GLY A 163 12.17 -3.13 7.36
N PHE A 164 11.11 -2.31 7.31
CA PHE A 164 10.97 -1.43 6.16
C PHE A 164 12.09 -0.38 6.26
N ALA A 165 13.29 -0.75 5.79
CA ALA A 165 14.32 0.24 5.54
C ALA A 165 13.71 1.21 4.54
N LEU A 166 13.46 2.44 5.00
CA LEU A 166 13.00 3.56 4.17
C LEU A 166 14.16 3.95 3.25
N ASP A 167 14.48 3.06 2.32
CA ASP A 167 15.38 3.38 1.23
C ASP A 167 14.77 4.53 0.44
N ALA A 168 15.64 5.38 -0.08
CA ALA A 168 15.30 6.46 -0.99
C ALA A 168 14.30 6.04 -2.09
N SER A 169 14.39 4.80 -2.58
CA SER A 169 13.56 4.27 -3.66
C SER A 169 12.13 3.87 -3.24
N TRP A 170 11.77 3.95 -1.96
CA TRP A 170 10.47 3.49 -1.45
C TRP A 170 9.55 4.68 -1.18
N TYR A 171 8.26 4.54 -1.51
CA TYR A 171 7.22 5.50 -1.17
C TYR A 171 6.17 4.86 -0.24
N PRO A 172 6.32 5.03 1.08
CA PRO A 172 5.41 4.46 2.05
C PRO A 172 4.11 5.25 2.18
N ILE A 173 2.99 4.52 2.28
CA ILE A 173 1.67 5.03 2.64
C ILE A 173 1.19 4.22 3.84
N GLN A 174 1.31 4.79 5.04
CA GLN A 174 0.83 4.17 6.27
C GLN A 174 -0.61 4.58 6.55
N THR A 175 -1.50 3.61 6.73
CA THR A 175 -2.85 3.84 7.24
C THR A 175 -2.92 3.37 8.68
N THR A 176 -3.31 4.25 9.61
CA THR A 176 -3.28 3.92 11.04
C THR A 176 -4.37 4.63 11.85
N ALA A 177 -4.72 4.12 13.03
CA ALA A 177 -5.60 4.86 13.94
C ALA A 177 -4.84 6.03 14.59
N PRO A 178 -5.53 7.02 15.19
CA PRO A 178 -4.87 8.20 15.73
C PRO A 178 -4.05 7.82 16.97
N ASN A 179 -2.75 7.61 16.80
CA ASN A 179 -1.83 7.29 17.87
C ASN A 179 -0.45 7.90 17.58
N PRO A 180 -0.02 8.91 18.35
CA PRO A 180 1.29 9.54 18.18
C PRO A 180 2.48 8.56 18.19
N ALA A 181 2.39 7.47 18.96
CA ALA A 181 3.44 6.46 19.04
C ALA A 181 3.68 5.70 17.72
N TRP A 182 2.76 5.81 16.76
CA TRP A 182 2.85 5.15 15.46
C TRP A 182 3.31 6.07 14.34
N TYR A 183 3.63 7.33 14.64
CA TYR A 183 4.11 8.32 13.67
C TYR A 183 5.64 8.44 13.67
N TRP A 184 6.35 7.32 13.90
CA TRP A 184 7.77 7.30 14.21
C TRP A 184 8.68 7.74 13.05
N TRP A 185 8.29 7.50 11.80
CA TRP A 185 8.91 8.09 10.60
C TRP A 185 8.27 9.43 10.19
N GLY A 186 7.30 9.90 10.99
CA GLY A 186 6.49 11.07 10.72
C GLY A 186 7.08 12.41 11.11
N THR A 187 8.35 12.46 11.51
CA THR A 187 9.17 13.68 11.45
C THR A 187 9.62 13.98 10.02
N VAL A 188 9.51 13.00 9.11
CA VAL A 188 9.94 13.08 7.71
C VAL A 188 8.80 12.74 6.75
N CYS A 189 7.53 12.85 7.16
CA CYS A 189 6.40 12.46 6.33
C CYS A 189 5.25 13.46 6.39
N GLN A 190 4.46 13.52 5.32
CA GLN A 190 3.24 14.30 5.32
C GLN A 190 2.10 13.55 6.03
N ARG A 191 1.27 14.27 6.78
CA ARG A 191 0.16 13.69 7.55
C ARG A 191 -1.18 14.12 6.98
N PHE A 192 -2.07 13.15 6.84
CA PHE A 192 -3.43 13.36 6.36
C PHE A 192 -4.42 12.76 7.34
N THR A 193 -5.47 13.51 7.67
CA THR A 193 -6.55 13.01 8.52
C THR A 193 -7.83 12.86 7.72
N PHE A 194 -8.39 11.66 7.75
CA PHE A 194 -9.71 11.36 7.20
C PHE A 194 -10.81 11.79 8.17
N PHE A 195 -11.74 12.57 7.62
CA PHE A 195 -13.04 12.88 8.20
C PHE A 195 -14.14 12.19 7.36
N PRO A 196 -15.39 12.15 7.82
CA PRO A 196 -16.45 11.35 7.19
C PRO A 196 -16.65 11.57 5.68
N LEU A 197 -16.34 12.77 5.17
CA LEU A 197 -16.40 13.08 3.73
C LEU A 197 -15.14 13.74 3.16
N HIS A 198 -14.27 14.29 4.00
CA HIS A 198 -13.10 15.06 3.55
C HIS A 198 -11.78 14.46 4.06
N CYS A 199 -10.69 14.80 3.39
CA CYS A 199 -9.33 14.55 3.86
C CYS A 199 -8.63 15.91 3.99
N TYR A 200 -8.00 16.17 5.14
CA TYR A 200 -7.23 17.38 5.36
C TYR A 200 -5.76 17.03 5.53
N ARG A 201 -4.89 17.79 4.86
CA ARG A 201 -3.45 17.79 5.12
C ARG A 201 -3.22 18.46 6.46
N LEU A 202 -2.59 17.75 7.38
CA LEU A 202 -2.07 18.32 8.60
C LEU A 202 -0.62 18.73 8.34
N THR A 203 -0.38 20.02 8.21
CA THR A 203 0.98 20.55 8.34
C THR A 203 1.38 20.35 9.79
N VAL A 204 2.36 19.48 10.04
CA VAL A 204 2.97 19.37 11.36
C VAL A 204 3.78 20.65 11.58
N ILE A 205 3.17 21.64 12.24
CA ILE A 205 3.91 22.77 12.79
C ILE A 205 4.53 22.21 14.07
N GLY A 206 5.80 21.82 13.98
CA GLY A 206 6.53 21.22 15.09
C GLY A 206 6.51 22.13 16.32
N ILE A 207 6.01 21.60 17.43
CA ILE A 207 6.44 22.01 18.75
C ILE A 207 6.97 20.72 19.37
N PHE A 208 8.27 20.75 19.66
CA PHE A 208 9.13 19.67 20.12
C PHE A 208 8.63 18.98 21.39
#